data_AF-A0A370B819-F1
#
_entry.id   AF-A0A370B819-F1
#
_cell.length_a   1.000
_cell.length_b   1.000
_cell.length_c   1.000
_cell.angle_alpha   90.00
_cell.angle_beta   90.00
_cell.angle_gamma   90.00
#
_symmetry.space_group_name_H-M   'P 1'
#
loop_
_entity.id
_entity.type
_entity.pdbx_description
1 polymer ?
#
loop_
_entity_poly.entity_id
_entity_poly.type
_entity_poly.pdbx_seq_one_letter_code
_entity_poly.pdbx_strand_id
1 'polypeptide(L)'
;MRAWWREITGLVLPVACGGCGSPRTPLCEDCGRALYGTWPCRVRPVPEPAGLPPVHAAAPYEDAVRAVLLAHKERGALGLAGPLGRALAGAVRAAAPPGT
;
A
#
# COMPACT_ATOMS: atom_id res chain seq x y z
N MET A 1 2.93 -12.75 23.17
CA MET A 1 3.24 -14.07 22.56
C MET A 1 2.98 -14.12 21.05
N ARG A 2 1.78 -13.80 20.52
CA ARG A 2 1.49 -13.93 19.07
C ARG A 2 2.40 -13.12 18.14
N ALA A 3 2.82 -11.91 18.53
CA ALA A 3 3.73 -11.08 17.73
C ALA A 3 5.13 -11.72 17.58
N TRP A 4 5.72 -12.16 18.70
CA TRP A 4 7.00 -12.87 18.73
C TRP A 4 6.98 -14.17 17.92
N TRP A 5 5.89 -14.95 18.04
CA TRP A 5 5.72 -16.16 17.23
C TRP A 5 5.62 -15.85 15.73
N ARG A 6 5.00 -14.72 15.33
CA ARG A 6 4.93 -14.32 13.93
C ARG A 6 6.28 -13.92 13.35
N GLU A 7 7.08 -13.17 14.09
CA GLU A 7 8.47 -12.84 13.69
C GLU A 7 9.30 -14.11 13.48
N ILE A 8 9.25 -15.04 14.45
CA ILE A 8 9.97 -16.33 14.35
C ILE A 8 9.46 -17.16 13.17
N THR A 9 8.14 -17.27 12.99
CA THR A 9 7.59 -17.98 11.82
C THR A 9 7.89 -17.27 10.51
N GLY A 10 8.06 -15.95 10.47
CA GLY A 10 8.46 -15.22 9.27
C GLY A 10 9.92 -15.50 8.86
N LEU A 11 10.75 -15.97 9.80
CA LEU A 11 12.10 -16.44 9.54
C LEU A 11 12.13 -17.89 9.02
N VAL A 12 11.12 -18.70 9.36
CA VAL A 12 11.08 -20.16 9.04
C VAL A 12 10.13 -20.49 7.88
N LEU A 13 9.00 -19.78 7.77
CA LEU A 13 8.00 -19.97 6.74
C LEU A 13 8.27 -19.06 5.53
N PRO A 14 8.01 -19.53 4.30
CA PRO A 14 8.11 -18.69 3.11
C PRO A 14 7.25 -17.44 3.25
N VAL A 15 7.81 -16.28 2.91
CA VAL A 15 7.06 -15.01 2.86
C VAL A 15 5.85 -15.18 1.95
N ALA A 16 4.66 -14.82 2.43
CA ALA A 16 3.43 -14.80 1.63
C ALA A 16 3.10 -13.37 1.20
N CYS A 17 2.42 -13.23 0.05
CA CYS A 17 2.01 -11.94 -0.45
C CYS A 17 1.02 -11.29 0.51
N GLY A 18 1.28 -10.04 0.91
CA GLY A 18 0.40 -9.31 1.83
C GLY A 18 -1.00 -9.02 1.26
N GLY A 19 -1.15 -9.10 -0.07
CA GLY A 19 -2.42 -8.91 -0.77
C GLY A 19 -3.23 -10.21 -0.88
N CYS A 20 -2.76 -11.16 -1.70
CA CYS A 20 -3.50 -12.38 -2.01
C CYS A 20 -3.05 -13.64 -1.24
N GLY A 21 -1.96 -13.58 -0.48
CA GLY A 21 -1.43 -14.72 0.27
C GLY A 21 -0.59 -15.72 -0.55
N SER A 22 -0.34 -15.49 -1.84
CA SER A 22 0.53 -16.37 -2.65
C SER A 22 1.93 -16.48 -2.02
N PRO A 23 2.55 -17.68 -2.00
CA PRO A 23 3.83 -17.87 -1.33
C PRO A 23 5.00 -17.21 -2.10
N ARG A 24 6.16 -17.15 -1.44
CA ARG A 24 7.50 -16.77 -1.95
C ARG A 24 7.79 -15.28 -2.16
N THR A 25 6.82 -14.38 -2.02
CA THR A 25 7.06 -12.94 -2.21
C THR A 25 6.21 -12.10 -1.24
N PRO A 26 6.72 -10.99 -0.69
CA PRO A 26 5.89 -10.06 0.08
C PRO A 26 4.83 -9.36 -0.78
N LEU A 27 5.07 -9.21 -2.08
CA LEU A 27 4.13 -8.63 -3.05
C LEU A 27 4.27 -9.33 -4.40
N CYS A 28 3.22 -10.05 -4.83
CA CYS A 28 3.20 -10.67 -6.15
C CYS A 28 2.94 -9.63 -7.25
N GLU A 29 3.19 -10.01 -8.51
CA GLU A 29 3.03 -9.12 -9.65
C GLU A 29 1.59 -8.62 -9.84
N ASP A 30 0.58 -9.47 -9.61
CA ASP A 30 -0.83 -9.06 -9.74
C ASP A 30 -1.22 -8.02 -8.69
N CYS A 31 -0.85 -8.26 -7.42
CA CYS A 31 -1.08 -7.28 -6.34
C CYS A 31 -0.23 -6.02 -6.54
N GLY A 32 0.97 -6.16 -7.12
CA GLY A 32 1.80 -5.03 -7.55
C GLY A 32 1.13 -4.22 -8.66
N ARG A 33 0.53 -4.87 -9.65
CA ARG A 33 -0.26 -4.20 -10.70
C ARG A 33 -1.49 -3.50 -10.12
N ALA A 34 -2.17 -4.08 -9.13
CA ALA A 34 -3.25 -3.40 -8.44
C ALA A 34 -2.76 -2.16 -7.66
N LEU A 35 -1.58 -2.25 -7.02
CA LEU A 35 -1.00 -1.16 -6.23
C LEU A 35 -0.40 -0.03 -7.08
N TYR A 36 0.19 -0.35 -8.23
CA TYR A 36 0.92 0.62 -9.07
C TYR A 36 0.20 0.96 -10.39
N GLY A 37 -0.77 0.16 -10.81
CA GLY A 37 -1.43 0.28 -12.11
C GLY A 37 -2.39 1.46 -12.20
N THR A 38 -2.87 1.95 -11.06
CA THR A 38 -3.60 3.21 -10.99
C THR A 38 -2.63 4.36 -10.78
N TRP A 39 -2.75 5.39 -11.60
CA TRP A 39 -1.97 6.61 -11.41
C TRP A 39 -2.41 7.33 -10.15
N PRO A 40 -1.46 7.93 -9.40
CA PRO A 40 -1.81 8.80 -8.29
C PRO A 40 -2.67 9.96 -8.79
N CYS A 41 -3.82 10.19 -8.15
CA CYS A 41 -4.81 11.13 -8.65
C CYS A 41 -5.44 11.95 -7.53
N ARG A 42 -5.98 13.12 -7.90
CA ARG A 42 -6.77 13.95 -6.99
C ARG A 42 -8.09 13.24 -6.69
N VAL A 43 -8.38 13.05 -5.41
CA VAL A 43 -9.63 12.44 -4.93
C VAL A 43 -10.41 13.44 -4.08
N ARG A 44 -11.73 13.40 -4.17
CA ARG A 44 -12.62 14.24 -3.36
C ARG A 44 -13.97 13.55 -3.14
N PRO A 45 -14.61 13.75 -1.98
CA PRO A 45 -16.02 13.38 -1.79
C PRO A 45 -16.94 14.18 -2.72
N VAL A 46 -18.15 13.66 -2.95
CA VAL A 46 -19.21 14.36 -3.68
C VAL A 46 -20.45 14.46 -2.78
N PRO A 47 -20.88 15.68 -2.39
CA PRO A 47 -20.24 16.97 -2.65
C PRO A 47 -18.91 17.16 -1.88
N GLU A 48 -18.02 18.04 -2.39
CA GLU A 48 -16.75 18.36 -1.73
C GLU A 48 -17.01 19.29 -0.53
N PRO A 49 -16.61 18.91 0.70
CA PRO A 49 -16.76 19.78 1.88
C PRO A 49 -15.94 21.07 1.74
N ALA A 50 -16.51 22.19 2.20
CA ALA A 50 -15.79 23.45 2.24
C ALA A 50 -14.54 23.35 3.11
N GLY A 51 -13.40 23.85 2.59
CA GLY A 51 -12.13 23.84 3.31
C GLY A 51 -11.33 22.53 3.25
N LEU A 52 -11.80 21.51 2.51
CA LEU A 52 -11.01 20.29 2.29
C LEU A 52 -9.75 20.64 1.46
N PRO A 53 -8.53 20.39 1.96
CA PRO A 53 -7.32 20.59 1.16
C PRO A 53 -7.28 19.59 -0.01
N PRO A 54 -6.55 19.89 -1.10
CA PRO A 54 -6.39 18.94 -2.21
C PRO A 54 -5.85 17.58 -1.73
N VAL A 55 -6.68 16.53 -1.80
CA VAL A 55 -6.31 15.17 -1.40
C VAL A 55 -5.86 14.39 -2.63
N HIS A 56 -4.75 13.67 -2.51
CA HIS A 56 -4.26 12.75 -3.53
C HIS A 56 -4.20 11.33 -2.96
N ALA A 57 -4.65 10.36 -3.76
CA ALA A 57 -4.56 8.95 -3.43
C ALA A 57 -3.53 8.26 -4.31
N ALA A 58 -2.76 7.33 -3.72
CA ALA A 58 -1.81 6.51 -4.46
C ALA A 58 -2.48 5.37 -5.23
N ALA A 59 -3.55 4.80 -4.67
CA ALA A 59 -4.33 3.71 -5.23
C ALA A 59 -5.73 3.65 -4.59
N PRO A 60 -6.72 3.00 -5.23
CA PRO A 60 -8.00 2.68 -4.61
C PRO A 60 -7.81 1.81 -3.36
N TYR A 61 -8.49 2.14 -2.27
CA TYR A 61 -8.43 1.35 -1.04
C TYR A 61 -9.40 0.16 -1.09
N GLU A 62 -9.12 -0.79 -1.98
CA GLU A 62 -9.98 -1.95 -2.25
C GLU A 62 -9.14 -3.23 -2.33
N ASP A 63 -9.80 -4.38 -2.11
CA ASP A 63 -9.28 -5.73 -2.30
C ASP A 63 -7.79 -5.93 -1.93
N ALA A 64 -6.95 -6.15 -2.95
CA ALA A 64 -5.53 -6.43 -2.80
C ALA A 64 -4.78 -5.24 -2.19
N VAL A 65 -5.10 -3.99 -2.58
CA VAL A 65 -4.44 -2.79 -2.05
C VAL A 65 -4.77 -2.63 -0.56
N ARG A 66 -6.03 -2.82 -0.20
CA ARG A 66 -6.47 -2.82 1.21
C ARG A 66 -5.75 -3.93 2.00
N ALA A 67 -5.68 -5.14 1.46
CA ALA A 67 -5.03 -6.26 2.12
C ALA A 67 -3.53 -6.02 2.36
N VAL A 68 -2.82 -5.48 1.36
CA VAL A 68 -1.39 -5.08 1.44
C VAL A 68 -1.19 -4.00 2.50
N LEU A 69 -2.02 -2.95 2.52
CA LEU A 69 -1.89 -1.88 3.52
C LEU A 69 -2.09 -2.41 4.94
N LEU A 70 -3.11 -3.24 5.16
CA LEU A 70 -3.37 -3.86 6.45
C LEU A 70 -2.28 -4.87 6.83
N ALA A 71 -1.68 -5.56 5.85
CA ALA A 71 -0.55 -6.47 6.09
C ALA A 71 0.64 -5.71 6.69
N HIS A 72 0.94 -4.54 6.13
CA HIS A 72 2.00 -3.68 6.64
C HIS A 72 1.66 -3.07 7.99
N LYS A 73 0.52 -2.36 8.07
CA LYS A 73 0.16 -1.52 9.23
C LYS A 73 -0.15 -2.32 10.48
N GLU A 74 -0.94 -3.39 10.34
CA GLU A 74 -1.50 -4.11 11.49
C GLU A 74 -0.86 -5.48 11.71
N ARG A 75 -0.26 -6.04 10.65
CA ARG A 75 0.29 -7.40 10.66
C ARG A 75 1.80 -7.45 10.52
N GLY A 76 2.51 -6.33 10.61
CA GLY A 76 3.97 -6.31 10.69
C GLY A 76 4.69 -6.83 9.44
N ALA A 77 4.05 -6.80 8.26
CA ALA A 77 4.73 -7.15 7.00
C ALA A 77 5.66 -6.01 6.59
N LEU A 78 6.82 -5.89 7.26
CA LEU A 78 7.77 -4.79 7.08
C LEU A 78 8.38 -4.76 5.67
N GLY A 79 8.49 -5.92 5.00
CA GLY A 79 8.93 -6.01 3.60
C GLY A 79 8.04 -5.23 2.60
N LEU A 80 6.84 -4.82 3.00
CA LEU A 80 5.95 -3.97 2.21
C LEU A 80 6.26 -2.47 2.31
N ALA A 81 7.18 -2.04 3.19
CA ALA A 81 7.53 -0.64 3.34
C ALA A 81 8.05 -0.02 2.03
N GLY A 82 8.94 -0.72 1.31
CA GLY A 82 9.45 -0.28 0.01
C GLY A 82 8.34 -0.14 -1.05
N PRO A 83 7.52 -1.18 -1.27
CA PRO A 83 6.38 -1.12 -2.17
C PRO A 83 5.38 0.01 -1.87
N LEU A 84 4.93 0.14 -0.62
CA LEU A 84 4.00 1.19 -0.21
C LEU A 84 4.64 2.58 -0.31
N GLY A 85 5.93 2.70 0.05
CA GLY A 85 6.69 3.94 -0.11
C GLY A 85 6.79 4.40 -1.57
N ARG A 86 6.96 3.47 -2.51
CA ARG A 86 6.94 3.78 -3.96
C ARG A 86 5.59 4.33 -4.40
N ALA A 87 4.49 3.68 -4.00
CA ALA A 87 3.15 4.15 -4.31
C ALA A 87 2.88 5.54 -3.72
N LEU A 88 3.25 5.76 -2.45
CA LEU A 88 3.13 7.05 -1.77
C LEU A 88 3.96 8.14 -2.45
N ALA A 89 5.20 7.85 -2.85
CA ALA A 89 6.05 8.79 -3.57
C ALA A 89 5.40 9.26 -4.87
N GLY A 90 4.67 8.38 -5.56
CA GLY A 90 3.85 8.77 -6.72
C GLY A 90 2.80 9.82 -6.37
N ALA A 91 2.03 9.60 -5.30
CA ALA A 91 1.01 10.55 -4.84
C ALA A 91 1.61 11.89 -4.42
N VAL A 92 2.75 11.87 -3.73
CA VAL A 92 3.47 13.10 -3.33
C VAL A 92 3.93 13.88 -4.56
N ARG A 93 4.50 13.21 -5.58
CA ARG A 93 4.91 13.86 -6.83
C ARG A 93 3.73 14.45 -7.60
N ALA A 94 2.58 13.77 -7.61
CA ALA A 94 1.38 14.29 -8.25
C ALA A 94 0.79 15.50 -7.50
N ALA A 95 0.97 15.57 -6.19
CA ALA A 95 0.53 16.69 -5.36
C ALA A 95 1.50 17.88 -5.38
N ALA A 96 2.78 17.65 -5.69
CA ALA A 96 3.78 18.70 -5.74
C ALA A 96 3.52 19.62 -6.94
N PRO A 97 3.61 20.95 -6.78
CA PRO A 97 3.59 21.86 -7.92
C PRO A 97 4.77 21.54 -8.85
N PRO A 98 4.61 21.70 -10.19
CA PRO A 98 5.74 21.58 -11.09
C PRO A 98 6.83 22.55 -10.64
N GLY A 99 8.05 22.02 -10.44
CA GLY A 99 9.16 22.81 -9.95
C GLY A 99 9.42 24.02 -10.84
N THR A 100 9.47 25.20 -10.22
CA THR A 100 10.01 26.44 -10.81
C THR A 100 11.50 26.33 -11.05
#